data_AF-A0A5N6ZB85-F1
#
_entry.id   AF-A0A5N6ZB85-F1
#
_cell.length_a   1.000
_cell.length_b   1.000
_cell.length_c   1.000
_cell.angle_alpha   90.00
_cell.angle_beta   90.00
_cell.angle_gamma   90.00
#
_symmetry.space_group_name_H-M   'P 1'
#
loop_
_entity.id
_entity.type
_entity.pdbx_description
1 polymer ?
#
loop_
_entity_poly.entity_id
_entity_poly.type
_entity_poly.pdbx_seq_one_letter_code
_entity_poly.pdbx_strand_id
1 'polypeptide(L)'
;MRDSIYSALQAFIRGFRQILSVKSIHPDGEQPRTHQIASNTHLHPFEELPPAYEPLTWWLDGHCPAHPHFDNADPIRFRAKAIKRALTQSILEGCRTLLERANNRSLLPSLTQHETLWEAAVSVQKYGVVYLATRGECREEFLPAVETNLDLFNEINAFLSVDNNAVRAINYGVHRLVNSTAFTVDYQTRLIPPTAISAIGINHIAVRAQDFDGESARLLDNSSAIWDLHDFAHLTAASVCPELYGSKYFTHLIKLPPKLTALIRSPKMKTAEPTPRYSDGVVFSELLTVLFTTEIEAVQRAEKSHTYVSLTDTLADYVADYLMGRCELQHLTTGAMIRAKKPISAVELATLVQNKAYELTASEIEQRVLTRGGPAGDLRDELDRLSAFERIQFLASCRRWLYFEVRNTIKHRAHKLAYKKVAERMLAQGDDNSITRDDRVLLECILDNIHYKIRDSGEAVNLWQTIMDMHMEAGL
;
A
#
# COMPACT_ATOMS: atom_id res chain seq x y z
N MET A 1 -15.45 38.33 -30.44
CA MET A 1 -15.78 37.48 -29.27
C MET A 1 -15.10 36.10 -29.33
N ARG A 2 -14.96 35.48 -30.51
CA ARG A 2 -14.15 34.24 -30.69
C ARG A 2 -12.63 34.46 -30.49
N ASP A 3 -12.09 35.61 -30.88
CA ASP A 3 -10.64 35.86 -30.78
C ASP A 3 -10.15 36.01 -29.33
N SER A 4 -11.00 36.51 -28.44
CA SER A 4 -10.68 36.68 -27.01
C SER A 4 -10.56 35.33 -26.27
N ILE A 5 -11.35 34.33 -26.67
CA ILE A 5 -11.32 32.98 -26.08
C ILE A 5 -10.06 32.25 -26.56
N TYR A 6 -9.68 32.40 -27.83
CA TYR A 6 -8.47 31.78 -28.37
C TYR A 6 -7.19 32.38 -27.74
N SER A 7 -7.18 33.69 -27.49
CA SER A 7 -6.08 34.34 -26.76
C SER A 7 -6.00 33.91 -25.30
N ALA A 8 -7.14 33.73 -24.62
CA ALA A 8 -7.19 33.23 -23.25
C ALA A 8 -6.72 31.76 -23.16
N LEU A 9 -7.09 30.91 -24.12
CA LEU A 9 -6.65 29.53 -24.20
C LEU A 9 -5.15 29.42 -24.49
N GLN A 10 -4.61 30.27 -25.36
CA GLN A 10 -3.16 30.35 -25.63
C GLN A 10 -2.37 30.87 -24.43
N ALA A 11 -2.91 31.84 -23.68
CA ALA A 11 -2.30 32.33 -22.44
C ALA A 11 -2.31 31.24 -21.35
N PHE A 12 -3.39 30.47 -21.24
CA PHE A 12 -3.50 29.33 -20.33
C PHE A 12 -2.50 28.22 -20.69
N ILE A 13 -2.40 27.84 -21.97
CA ILE A 13 -1.45 26.82 -22.45
C ILE A 13 0.01 27.29 -22.28
N ARG A 14 0.30 28.59 -22.45
CA ARG A 14 1.64 29.15 -22.17
C ARG A 14 1.95 29.16 -20.68
N GLY A 15 0.99 29.54 -19.83
CA GLY A 15 1.14 29.45 -18.37
C GLY A 15 1.39 28.01 -17.91
N PHE A 16 0.66 27.04 -18.48
CA PHE A 16 0.83 25.62 -18.17
C PHE A 16 2.18 25.07 -18.64
N ARG A 17 2.66 25.47 -19.81
CA ARG A 17 4.01 25.10 -20.29
C ARG A 17 5.13 25.77 -19.50
N GLN A 18 4.90 26.93 -18.91
CA GLN A 18 5.88 27.62 -18.07
C GLN A 18 5.96 27.01 -16.66
N ILE A 19 4.86 26.41 -16.17
CA ILE A 19 4.84 25.59 -14.95
C ILE A 19 5.53 24.23 -15.17
N LEU A 20 5.44 23.65 -16.38
CA LEU A 20 6.12 22.41 -16.74
C LEU A 20 7.58 22.60 -17.23
N SER A 21 7.96 23.82 -17.59
CA SER A 21 9.32 24.21 -17.99
C SER A 21 10.05 24.95 -16.86
N VAL A 22 10.04 24.38 -15.66
CA VAL A 22 11.10 24.69 -14.70
C VAL A 22 12.35 23.97 -15.23
N LYS A 23 13.17 24.71 -15.98
CA LYS A 23 14.57 24.34 -16.18
C LYS A 23 15.15 24.08 -14.80
N SER A 24 15.72 22.89 -14.62
CA SER A 24 16.66 22.58 -13.54
C SER A 24 17.73 23.67 -13.55
N ILE A 25 17.55 24.67 -12.68
CA ILE A 25 18.65 25.47 -12.19
C ILE A 25 19.19 24.57 -11.07
N HIS A 26 20.23 23.79 -11.38
CA HIS A 26 21.09 23.26 -10.33
C HIS A 26 21.73 24.47 -9.66
N PRO A 27 21.45 24.77 -8.38
CA PRO A 27 22.51 25.32 -7.58
C PRO A 27 23.52 24.18 -7.41
N ASP A 28 24.80 24.46 -7.64
CA ASP A 28 25.90 23.69 -7.06
C ASP A 28 25.85 23.85 -5.52
N GLY A 29 24.77 23.32 -4.93
CA GLY A 29 24.55 23.18 -3.52
C GLY A 29 24.80 21.71 -3.22
N GLU A 30 25.86 21.48 -2.46
CA GLU A 30 26.26 20.18 -1.93
C GLU A 30 25.05 19.28 -1.69
N GLN A 31 25.02 18.11 -2.35
CA GLN A 31 24.13 17.03 -1.97
C GLN A 31 24.20 16.89 -0.44
N PRO A 32 23.07 16.84 0.28
CA PRO A 32 23.11 16.50 1.69
C PRO A 32 23.84 15.18 1.76
N ARG A 33 25.02 15.20 2.42
CA ARG A 33 25.91 14.05 2.54
C ARG A 33 25.02 12.85 2.86
N THR A 34 24.98 11.90 1.93
CA THR A 34 24.36 10.61 2.14
C THR A 34 24.92 10.09 3.45
N HIS A 35 24.12 10.09 4.52
CA HIS A 35 24.31 9.14 5.60
C HIS A 35 24.00 7.77 4.99
N GLN A 36 24.95 7.23 4.22
CA GLN A 36 25.01 5.82 3.93
C GLN A 36 25.09 5.17 5.31
N ILE A 37 23.98 4.63 5.78
CA ILE A 37 24.00 3.62 6.84
C ILE A 37 24.95 2.56 6.29
N ALA A 38 26.10 2.41 6.94
CA ALA A 38 27.19 1.58 6.44
C ALA A 38 26.64 0.20 6.05
N SER A 39 26.81 -0.17 4.79
CA SER A 39 26.27 -1.39 4.18
C SER A 39 26.87 -2.69 4.74
N ASN A 40 27.68 -2.62 5.80
CA ASN A 40 28.45 -3.74 6.35
C ASN A 40 28.17 -4.00 7.85
N THR A 41 27.04 -3.53 8.36
CA THR A 41 26.63 -3.78 9.75
C THR A 41 25.42 -4.70 9.74
N HIS A 42 25.53 -5.83 10.42
CA HIS A 42 24.48 -6.81 10.63
C HIS A 42 23.13 -6.12 10.92
N LEU A 43 22.00 -6.60 10.37
CA LEU A 43 20.72 -6.09 10.89
C LEU A 43 20.63 -6.50 12.35
N HIS A 44 20.23 -5.52 13.13
CA HIS A 44 19.27 -5.73 14.20
C HIS A 44 17.94 -5.20 13.66
N PRO A 45 17.08 -6.09 13.10
CA PRO A 45 15.76 -5.67 12.65
C PRO A 45 15.05 -4.98 13.81
N PHE A 46 14.35 -3.88 13.52
CA PHE A 46 13.67 -3.07 14.55
C PHE A 46 14.59 -2.27 15.48
N GLU A 47 15.85 -2.04 15.12
CA GLU A 47 16.66 -1.04 15.84
C GLU A 47 16.20 0.39 15.56
N GLU A 48 16.32 1.25 16.58
CA GLU A 48 16.06 2.68 16.45
C GLU A 48 17.10 3.32 15.54
N LEU A 49 16.61 4.12 14.59
CA LEU A 49 17.47 4.91 13.71
C LEU A 49 17.96 6.18 14.43
N PRO A 50 19.11 6.77 13.99
CA PRO A 50 19.65 7.97 14.60
C PRO A 50 18.64 9.13 14.64
N PRO A 51 18.73 10.07 15.61
CA PRO A 51 17.80 11.21 15.70
C PRO A 51 17.75 12.12 14.45
N ALA A 52 18.82 12.12 13.66
CA ALA A 52 18.90 12.85 12.38
C ALA A 52 18.07 12.21 11.26
N TYR A 53 17.59 10.98 11.44
CA TYR A 53 16.69 10.31 10.51
C TYR A 53 15.32 10.98 10.50
N GLU A 54 14.86 11.40 9.31
CA GLU A 54 13.55 12.03 9.13
C GLU A 54 12.58 11.08 8.42
N PRO A 55 11.63 10.44 9.13
CA PRO A 55 10.65 9.52 8.53
C PRO A 55 9.80 10.11 7.42
N LEU A 56 9.61 11.44 7.36
CA LEU A 56 8.83 12.07 6.30
C LEU A 56 9.50 12.01 4.93
N THR A 57 10.83 12.08 4.90
CA THR A 57 11.59 12.21 3.65
C THR A 57 12.44 10.98 3.37
N TRP A 58 12.94 10.31 4.41
CA TRP A 58 13.83 9.17 4.25
C TRP A 58 13.06 7.86 4.21
N TRP A 59 13.60 6.93 3.45
CA TRP A 59 13.18 5.55 3.43
C TRP A 59 13.93 4.81 4.52
N LEU A 60 13.20 4.05 5.31
CA LEU A 60 13.69 3.58 6.61
C LEU A 60 14.65 2.37 6.48
N ASP A 61 14.93 1.87 5.29
CA ASP A 61 16.09 1.01 4.99
C ASP A 61 17.35 1.83 4.60
N GLY A 62 17.28 3.16 4.69
CA GLY A 62 18.33 4.07 4.23
C GLY A 62 18.42 4.20 2.71
N HIS A 63 17.53 3.54 1.96
CA HIS A 63 17.59 3.46 0.51
C HIS A 63 16.25 3.81 -0.12
N CYS A 64 16.27 4.76 -1.06
CA CYS A 64 15.10 4.97 -1.88
C CYS A 64 14.81 3.68 -2.68
N PRO A 65 13.58 3.13 -2.63
CA PRO A 65 13.24 2.02 -3.51
C PRO A 65 13.34 2.49 -4.96
N ALA A 66 13.72 1.58 -5.85
CA ALA A 66 13.90 1.86 -7.28
C ALA A 66 12.56 1.97 -8.03
N HIS A 67 11.62 2.73 -7.47
CA HIS A 67 10.34 3.09 -8.05
C HIS A 67 10.43 4.51 -8.62
N PRO A 68 10.05 4.75 -9.89
CA PRO A 68 9.98 6.08 -10.44
C PRO A 68 9.22 7.06 -9.53
N HIS A 69 9.78 8.25 -9.31
CA HIS A 69 9.20 9.33 -8.49
C HIS A 69 9.24 9.11 -6.98
N PHE A 70 9.80 8.00 -6.47
CA PHE A 70 9.92 7.75 -5.02
C PHE A 70 11.21 8.33 -4.42
N ASP A 71 12.12 8.77 -5.30
CA ASP A 71 13.34 9.52 -4.98
C ASP A 71 13.04 10.93 -4.44
N ASN A 72 11.84 11.44 -4.70
CA ASN A 72 11.33 12.67 -4.11
C ASN A 72 10.10 12.37 -3.23
N ALA A 73 10.22 12.61 -1.93
CA ALA A 73 9.13 12.38 -0.98
C ALA A 73 8.03 13.47 -1.02
N ASP A 74 8.31 14.66 -1.56
CA ASP A 74 7.38 15.79 -1.52
C ASP A 74 6.06 15.54 -2.28
N PRO A 75 6.07 15.02 -3.52
CA PRO A 75 4.84 14.67 -4.22
C PRO A 75 3.99 13.64 -3.46
N ILE A 76 4.63 12.64 -2.86
CA ILE A 76 3.95 11.60 -2.06
C ILE A 76 3.29 12.25 -0.85
N ARG A 77 4.04 13.04 -0.08
CA ARG A 77 3.54 13.76 1.10
C ARG A 77 2.38 14.70 0.75
N PHE A 78 2.49 15.43 -0.35
CA PHE A 78 1.43 16.31 -0.83
C PHE A 78 0.14 15.54 -1.11
N ARG A 79 0.22 14.41 -1.83
CA ARG A 79 -0.95 13.56 -2.14
C ARG A 79 -1.54 12.93 -0.88
N ALA A 80 -0.70 12.36 -0.01
CA ALA A 80 -1.13 11.77 1.25
C ALA A 80 -1.89 12.78 2.11
N LYS A 81 -1.35 13.99 2.31
CA LYS A 81 -1.99 15.04 3.11
C LYS A 81 -3.33 15.48 2.52
N ALA A 82 -3.43 15.62 1.20
CA ALA A 82 -4.68 15.99 0.54
C ALA A 82 -5.79 14.93 0.73
N ILE A 83 -5.45 13.65 0.54
CA ILE A 83 -6.39 12.53 0.70
C ILE A 83 -6.83 12.40 2.16
N LYS A 84 -5.88 12.42 3.10
CA LYS A 84 -6.17 12.30 4.53
C LYS A 84 -7.02 13.44 5.04
N ARG A 85 -6.76 14.68 4.62
CA ARG A 85 -7.59 15.83 5.02
C ARG A 85 -9.06 15.63 4.65
N ALA A 86 -9.35 15.17 3.43
CA ALA A 86 -10.72 14.91 2.98
C ALA A 86 -11.37 13.76 3.77
N LEU A 87 -10.59 12.71 4.08
CA LEU A 87 -11.03 11.59 4.91
C LEU A 87 -11.32 12.04 6.34
N THR A 88 -10.38 12.69 7.01
CA THR A 88 -10.52 13.20 8.38
C THR A 88 -11.74 14.10 8.48
N GLN A 89 -11.95 15.03 7.55
CA GLN A 89 -13.14 15.90 7.55
C GLN A 89 -14.44 15.08 7.57
N SER A 90 -14.52 14.04 6.73
CA SER A 90 -15.68 13.14 6.68
C SER A 90 -15.83 12.30 7.96
N ILE A 91 -14.73 11.91 8.60
CA ILE A 91 -14.75 11.20 9.89
C ILE A 91 -15.24 12.10 11.02
N LEU A 92 -14.81 13.36 11.05
CA LEU A 92 -15.24 14.35 12.05
C LEU A 92 -16.74 14.69 11.91
N GLU A 93 -17.28 14.69 10.69
CA GLU A 93 -18.74 14.72 10.48
C GLU A 93 -19.44 13.53 11.17
N GLY A 94 -18.90 12.32 11.04
CA GLY A 94 -19.43 11.13 11.73
C GLY A 94 -19.34 11.24 13.25
N CYS A 95 -18.23 11.77 13.78
CA CYS A 95 -18.07 12.04 15.21
C CYS A 95 -19.13 13.02 15.73
N ARG A 96 -19.42 14.08 14.97
CA ARG A 96 -20.49 15.04 15.28
C ARG A 96 -21.83 14.34 15.42
N THR A 97 -22.21 13.52 14.44
CA THR A 97 -23.48 12.80 14.47
C THR A 97 -23.57 11.82 15.65
N LEU A 98 -22.47 11.15 16.02
CA LEU A 98 -22.45 10.28 17.19
C LEU A 98 -22.63 11.07 18.50
N LEU A 99 -21.99 12.24 18.64
CA LEU A 99 -22.17 13.11 19.80
C LEU A 99 -23.61 13.62 19.92
N GLU A 100 -24.22 14.00 18.79
CA GLU A 100 -25.63 14.42 18.73
C GLU A 100 -26.56 13.28 19.17
N ARG A 101 -26.34 12.05 18.66
CA ARG A 101 -27.10 10.85 19.08
C ARG A 101 -26.95 10.55 20.56
N ALA A 102 -25.76 10.76 21.13
CA ALA A 102 -25.48 10.61 22.55
C ALA A 102 -25.96 11.79 23.41
N ASN A 103 -26.51 12.87 22.80
CA ASN A 103 -26.85 14.14 23.44
C ASN A 103 -25.67 14.73 24.25
N ASN A 104 -24.44 14.52 23.79
CA ASN A 104 -23.22 14.99 24.45
C ASN A 104 -22.93 16.44 24.05
N ARG A 105 -23.65 17.38 24.67
CA ARG A 105 -23.59 18.81 24.36
C ARG A 105 -22.28 19.48 24.79
N SER A 106 -21.54 18.90 25.74
CA SER A 106 -20.28 19.47 26.24
C SER A 106 -19.15 19.30 25.23
N LEU A 107 -19.06 18.15 24.56
CA LEU A 107 -18.00 17.88 23.59
C LEU A 107 -18.27 18.46 22.20
N LEU A 108 -19.53 18.72 21.82
CA LEU A 108 -19.88 19.20 20.48
C LEU A 108 -19.13 20.47 20.02
N PRO A 109 -18.99 21.54 20.84
CA PRO A 109 -18.24 22.73 20.45
C PRO A 109 -16.75 22.45 20.19
N SER A 110 -16.18 21.47 20.89
CA SER A 110 -14.75 21.14 20.80
C SER A 110 -14.35 20.60 19.43
N LEU A 111 -15.28 19.99 18.66
CA LEU A 111 -15.01 19.48 17.31
C LEU A 111 -14.49 20.58 16.36
N THR A 112 -15.05 21.79 16.46
CA THR A 112 -14.66 22.92 15.61
C THR A 112 -13.55 23.75 16.26
N GLN A 113 -13.51 23.84 17.59
CA GLN A 113 -12.52 24.65 18.31
C GLN A 113 -11.16 23.96 18.42
N HIS A 114 -11.14 22.63 18.45
CA HIS A 114 -9.95 21.80 18.66
C HIS A 114 -9.89 20.65 17.64
N GLU A 115 -10.04 20.97 16.36
CA GLU A 115 -10.07 19.98 15.26
C GLU A 115 -8.86 19.02 15.29
N THR A 116 -7.64 19.55 15.50
CA THR A 116 -6.41 18.74 15.60
C THR A 116 -6.43 17.74 16.76
N LEU A 117 -7.08 18.05 17.89
CA LEU A 117 -7.22 17.10 19.00
C LEU A 117 -8.14 15.94 18.62
N TRP A 118 -9.23 16.23 17.93
CA TRP A 118 -10.13 15.20 17.43
C TRP A 118 -9.49 14.34 16.36
N GLU A 119 -8.77 14.97 15.43
CA GLU A 119 -7.98 14.25 14.42
C GLU A 119 -6.94 13.33 15.08
N ALA A 120 -6.18 13.84 16.05
CA ALA A 120 -5.22 13.04 16.81
C ALA A 120 -5.90 11.86 17.51
N ALA A 121 -6.98 12.11 18.24
CA ALA A 121 -7.68 11.12 19.05
C ALA A 121 -8.31 10.00 18.21
N VAL A 122 -8.86 10.33 17.04
CA VAL A 122 -9.38 9.35 16.06
C VAL A 122 -8.24 8.61 15.38
N SER A 123 -7.17 9.31 14.99
CA SER A 123 -6.13 8.73 14.13
C SER A 123 -5.29 7.65 14.82
N VAL A 124 -5.18 7.70 16.16
CA VAL A 124 -4.48 6.69 16.96
C VAL A 124 -5.36 5.54 17.43
N GLN A 125 -6.62 5.48 16.98
CA GLN A 125 -7.50 4.35 17.21
C GLN A 125 -7.18 3.24 16.23
N LYS A 126 -7.20 2.01 16.73
CA LYS A 126 -6.99 0.83 15.90
C LYS A 126 -8.24 0.57 15.07
N TYR A 127 -8.09 0.57 13.75
CA TYR A 127 -9.13 0.21 12.80
C TYR A 127 -8.69 -1.05 12.04
N GLY A 128 -9.20 -2.20 12.47
CA GLY A 128 -8.73 -3.50 11.97
C GLY A 128 -7.27 -3.74 12.33
N VAL A 129 -6.37 -3.57 11.35
CA VAL A 129 -4.91 -3.73 11.49
C VAL A 129 -4.14 -2.45 11.14
N VAL A 130 -4.82 -1.30 11.14
CA VAL A 130 -4.27 -0.01 10.72
C VAL A 130 -4.59 1.06 11.77
N TYR A 131 -3.65 1.99 11.95
CA TYR A 131 -3.87 3.27 12.61
C TYR A 131 -3.72 4.36 11.54
N LEU A 132 -4.64 5.33 11.50
CA LEU A 132 -4.55 6.42 10.52
C LEU A 132 -3.36 7.34 10.80
N ALA A 133 -2.87 7.42 12.04
CA ALA A 133 -1.75 8.26 12.40
C ALA A 133 -0.44 7.82 11.76
N THR A 134 0.39 8.77 11.37
CA THR A 134 1.79 8.56 10.97
C THR A 134 2.74 9.12 12.04
N ARG A 135 3.99 8.66 12.01
CA ARG A 135 5.05 9.19 12.91
C ARG A 135 5.25 10.70 12.75
N GLY A 136 5.16 11.20 11.52
CA GLY A 136 5.31 12.63 11.21
C GLY A 136 4.19 13.47 11.82
N GLU A 137 2.94 13.07 11.62
CA GLU A 137 1.78 13.77 12.22
C GLU A 137 1.83 13.70 13.75
N CYS A 138 2.17 12.54 14.32
CA CYS A 138 2.30 12.41 15.77
C CYS A 138 3.34 13.39 16.34
N ARG A 139 4.47 13.55 15.66
CA ARG A 139 5.57 14.41 16.12
C ARG A 139 5.29 15.89 15.91
N GLU A 140 4.81 16.27 14.73
CA GLU A 140 4.74 17.66 14.30
C GLU A 140 3.41 18.33 14.65
N GLU A 141 2.31 17.57 14.65
CA GLU A 141 0.96 18.12 14.77
C GLU A 141 0.26 17.64 16.05
N PHE A 142 0.25 16.33 16.33
CA PHE A 142 -0.59 15.76 17.39
C PHE A 142 0.01 15.89 18.79
N LEU A 143 1.28 15.52 19.00
CA LEU A 143 1.88 15.55 20.34
C LEU A 143 1.84 16.96 20.97
N PRO A 144 2.24 18.05 20.27
CA PRO A 144 2.16 19.40 20.83
C PRO A 144 0.71 19.82 21.16
N ALA A 145 -0.25 19.45 20.32
CA ALA A 145 -1.66 19.77 20.53
C ALA A 145 -2.21 19.05 21.78
N VAL A 146 -1.88 17.76 21.94
CA VAL A 146 -2.37 16.94 23.05
C VAL A 146 -1.73 17.32 24.38
N GLU A 147 -0.42 17.59 24.42
CA GLU A 147 0.26 18.02 25.66
C GLU A 147 -0.31 19.33 26.23
N THR A 148 -0.76 20.23 25.36
CA THR A 148 -1.37 21.50 25.78
C THR A 148 -2.84 21.39 26.19
N ASN A 149 -3.52 20.26 25.90
CA ASN A 149 -4.95 20.06 26.12
C ASN A 149 -5.29 18.62 26.58
N LEU A 150 -4.47 18.05 27.47
CA LEU A 150 -4.52 16.63 27.81
C LEU A 150 -5.87 16.17 28.38
N ASP A 151 -6.49 16.98 29.24
CA ASP A 151 -7.78 16.64 29.86
C ASP A 151 -8.89 16.51 28.80
N LEU A 152 -8.99 17.49 27.89
CA LEU A 152 -9.93 17.45 26.78
C LEU A 152 -9.64 16.26 25.84
N PHE A 153 -8.37 15.98 25.55
CA PHE A 153 -8.00 14.80 24.75
C PHE A 153 -8.47 13.50 25.40
N ASN A 154 -8.32 13.36 26.72
CA ASN A 154 -8.78 12.20 27.46
C ASN A 154 -10.30 12.06 27.44
N GLU A 155 -11.05 13.16 27.54
CA GLU A 155 -12.51 13.17 27.38
C GLU A 155 -12.95 12.73 25.97
N ILE A 156 -12.28 13.25 24.93
CA ILE A 156 -12.52 12.86 23.53
C ILE A 156 -12.23 11.37 23.34
N ASN A 157 -11.07 10.90 23.82
CA ASN A 157 -10.67 9.50 23.70
C ASN A 157 -11.63 8.56 24.44
N ALA A 158 -12.12 8.96 25.63
CA ALA A 158 -13.13 8.21 26.36
C ALA A 158 -14.41 8.06 25.53
N PHE A 159 -14.89 9.16 24.93
CA PHE A 159 -16.06 9.11 24.03
C PHE A 159 -15.85 8.19 22.82
N LEU A 160 -14.68 8.29 22.17
CA LEU A 160 -14.33 7.48 20.98
C LEU A 160 -14.19 5.99 21.30
N SER A 161 -13.82 5.64 22.54
CA SER A 161 -13.67 4.26 22.99
C SER A 161 -15.01 3.59 23.33
N VAL A 162 -16.04 4.36 23.71
CA VAL A 162 -17.38 3.82 23.98
C VAL A 162 -17.95 3.19 22.73
N ASP A 163 -18.40 1.94 22.83
CA ASP A 163 -19.04 1.15 21.76
C ASP A 163 -18.31 1.18 20.41
N ASN A 164 -16.98 1.36 20.42
CA ASN A 164 -16.14 1.57 19.24
C ASN A 164 -16.60 2.75 18.37
N ASN A 165 -16.97 3.87 18.97
CA ASN A 165 -17.35 5.11 18.28
C ASN A 165 -16.30 5.57 17.25
N ALA A 166 -15.01 5.38 17.53
CA ALA A 166 -13.96 5.63 16.55
C ALA A 166 -14.13 4.82 15.25
N VAL A 167 -14.36 3.51 15.37
CA VAL A 167 -14.55 2.61 14.23
C VAL A 167 -15.81 2.99 13.45
N ARG A 168 -16.90 3.30 14.16
CA ARG A 168 -18.16 3.79 13.59
C ARG A 168 -17.96 5.08 12.78
N ALA A 169 -17.24 6.04 13.35
CA ALA A 169 -16.93 7.30 12.68
C ALA A 169 -16.03 7.11 11.46
N ILE A 170 -15.04 6.20 11.52
CA ILE A 170 -14.20 5.86 10.37
C ILE A 170 -15.03 5.17 9.28
N ASN A 171 -15.92 4.23 9.63
CA ASN A 171 -16.83 3.59 8.69
C ASN A 171 -17.66 4.63 7.95
N TYR A 172 -18.30 5.54 8.69
CA TYR A 172 -19.04 6.67 8.13
C TYR A 172 -18.16 7.54 7.23
N GLY A 173 -16.97 7.91 7.69
CA GLY A 173 -16.08 8.83 6.99
C GLY A 173 -15.64 8.31 5.63
N VAL A 174 -15.23 7.04 5.53
CA VAL A 174 -14.85 6.42 4.26
C VAL A 174 -16.05 6.39 3.29
N HIS A 175 -17.23 5.95 3.76
CA HIS A 175 -18.43 5.89 2.93
C HIS A 175 -18.89 7.29 2.46
N ARG A 176 -18.84 8.27 3.37
CA ARG A 176 -19.17 9.67 3.08
C ARG A 176 -18.21 10.26 2.06
N LEU A 177 -16.91 9.99 2.20
CA LEU A 177 -15.89 10.48 1.28
C LEU A 177 -16.10 9.93 -0.14
N VAL A 178 -16.31 8.62 -0.28
CA VAL A 178 -16.53 7.99 -1.59
C VAL A 178 -17.81 8.51 -2.25
N ASN A 179 -18.87 8.74 -1.47
CA ASN A 179 -20.12 9.32 -1.98
C ASN A 179 -20.12 10.86 -2.08
N SER A 180 -18.97 11.51 -1.88
CA SER A 180 -18.83 12.96 -2.05
C SER A 180 -18.37 13.33 -3.47
N THR A 181 -18.24 14.63 -3.74
CA THR A 181 -17.66 15.14 -4.99
C THR A 181 -16.12 15.14 -4.98
N ALA A 182 -15.47 14.62 -3.92
CA ALA A 182 -14.02 14.60 -3.81
C ALA A 182 -13.37 13.64 -4.81
N PHE A 183 -14.09 12.58 -5.22
CA PHE A 183 -13.60 11.58 -6.15
C PHE A 183 -14.47 11.46 -7.39
N THR A 184 -13.81 11.15 -8.51
CA THR A 184 -14.44 10.47 -9.64
C THR A 184 -14.55 9.00 -9.27
N VAL A 185 -15.76 8.42 -9.37
CA VAL A 185 -16.04 7.05 -8.94
C VAL A 185 -16.56 6.21 -10.09
N ASP A 186 -15.80 5.18 -10.45
CA ASP A 186 -16.22 4.16 -11.41
C ASP A 186 -16.89 3.01 -10.66
N TYR A 187 -18.17 2.77 -10.94
CA TYR A 187 -18.88 1.64 -10.36
C TYR A 187 -18.61 0.36 -11.15
N GLN A 188 -17.87 -0.57 -10.54
CA GLN A 188 -17.47 -1.84 -11.17
C GLN A 188 -17.87 -3.02 -10.27
N THR A 189 -18.50 -4.04 -10.85
CA THR A 189 -18.98 -5.22 -10.10
C THR A 189 -18.03 -6.40 -10.20
N ARG A 190 -17.19 -6.45 -11.23
CA ARG A 190 -16.25 -7.56 -11.50
C ARG A 190 -14.85 -7.15 -11.07
N LEU A 191 -14.13 -8.09 -10.42
CA LEU A 191 -12.73 -7.98 -9.96
C LEU A 191 -12.43 -7.10 -8.73
N ILE A 192 -13.25 -6.11 -8.40
CA ILE A 192 -13.10 -5.37 -7.13
C ILE A 192 -13.55 -6.29 -5.99
N PRO A 193 -12.79 -6.53 -4.92
CA PRO A 193 -13.25 -7.25 -3.74
C PRO A 193 -14.41 -6.52 -3.03
N PRO A 194 -15.24 -7.20 -2.22
CA PRO A 194 -16.18 -6.51 -1.34
C PRO A 194 -15.41 -5.54 -0.42
N THR A 195 -15.99 -4.38 -0.16
CA THR A 195 -15.50 -3.34 0.76
C THR A 195 -14.10 -2.79 0.46
N ALA A 196 -13.61 -3.00 -0.77
CA ALA A 196 -12.33 -2.48 -1.24
C ALA A 196 -12.52 -1.28 -2.18
N ILE A 197 -11.51 -0.41 -2.19
CA ILE A 197 -11.40 0.76 -3.07
C ILE A 197 -10.19 0.55 -3.98
N SER A 198 -10.44 0.36 -5.28
CA SER A 198 -9.36 0.25 -6.26
C SER A 198 -8.96 1.63 -6.77
N ALA A 199 -7.74 2.07 -6.45
CA ALA A 199 -7.21 3.34 -6.91
C ALA A 199 -6.80 3.31 -8.39
N ILE A 200 -7.29 4.26 -9.18
CA ILE A 200 -7.00 4.37 -10.62
C ILE A 200 -5.98 5.48 -10.86
N GLY A 201 -6.16 6.63 -10.20
CA GLY A 201 -5.34 7.80 -10.40
C GLY A 201 -5.71 8.92 -9.44
N ILE A 202 -5.40 10.16 -9.82
CA ILE A 202 -5.63 11.34 -9.00
C ILE A 202 -7.13 11.50 -8.74
N ASN A 203 -7.55 11.33 -7.48
CA ASN A 203 -8.94 11.40 -7.06
C ASN A 203 -9.89 10.52 -7.90
N HIS A 204 -9.38 9.43 -8.50
CA HIS A 204 -10.16 8.54 -9.34
C HIS A 204 -10.05 7.11 -8.78
N ILE A 205 -11.20 6.56 -8.40
CA ILE A 205 -11.32 5.25 -7.79
C ILE A 205 -12.36 4.41 -8.51
N ALA A 206 -12.26 3.10 -8.37
CA ALA A 206 -13.36 2.19 -8.65
C ALA A 206 -13.80 1.44 -7.39
N VAL A 207 -15.11 1.26 -7.25
CA VAL A 207 -15.74 0.57 -6.12
C VAL A 207 -16.91 -0.28 -6.60
N ARG A 208 -17.39 -1.19 -5.75
CA ARG A 208 -18.69 -1.84 -5.98
C ARG A 208 -19.81 -0.90 -5.55
N ALA A 209 -20.76 -0.63 -6.44
CA ALA A 209 -21.90 0.23 -6.14
C ALA A 209 -22.66 -0.20 -4.88
N GLN A 210 -22.91 -1.50 -4.72
CA GLN A 210 -23.63 -2.07 -3.58
C GLN A 210 -22.97 -1.82 -2.22
N ASP A 211 -21.65 -1.63 -2.17
CA ASP A 211 -20.94 -1.44 -0.90
C ASP A 211 -21.08 0.00 -0.40
N PHE A 212 -21.42 0.94 -1.31
CA PHE A 212 -21.58 2.37 -1.04
C PHE A 212 -23.02 2.86 -1.25
N ASP A 213 -24.00 1.95 -1.29
CA ASP A 213 -25.41 2.29 -1.44
C ASP A 213 -26.04 2.82 -0.14
N GLY A 214 -26.96 3.76 -0.27
CA GLY A 214 -27.71 4.36 0.85
C GLY A 214 -26.98 5.49 1.59
N GLU A 215 -27.49 5.82 2.77
CA GLU A 215 -26.99 6.94 3.58
C GLU A 215 -25.84 6.52 4.49
N SER A 216 -24.74 7.30 4.51
CA SER A 216 -23.57 7.06 5.38
C SER A 216 -23.93 6.92 6.86
N ALA A 217 -25.00 7.59 7.31
CA ALA A 217 -25.46 7.57 8.70
C ALA A 217 -25.79 6.15 9.22
N ARG A 218 -26.10 5.19 8.34
CA ARG A 218 -26.32 3.78 8.69
C ARG A 218 -25.03 3.08 9.14
N LEU A 219 -23.88 3.55 8.69
CA LEU A 219 -22.60 2.95 9.06
C LEU A 219 -22.18 3.27 10.49
N LEU A 220 -22.79 4.28 11.10
CA LEU A 220 -22.59 4.60 12.52
C LEU A 220 -23.13 3.51 13.45
N ASP A 221 -23.94 2.58 12.95
CA ASP A 221 -24.47 1.46 13.72
C ASP A 221 -23.52 0.24 13.68
N ASN A 222 -22.47 0.28 12.85
CA ASN A 222 -21.49 -0.81 12.69
C ASN A 222 -20.22 -0.54 13.51
N SER A 223 -20.03 -1.32 14.58
CA SER A 223 -18.86 -1.22 15.48
C SER A 223 -17.62 -1.97 15.01
N SER A 224 -17.67 -2.65 13.87
CA SER A 224 -16.55 -3.40 13.30
C SER A 224 -15.97 -2.68 12.08
N ALA A 225 -14.67 -2.83 11.85
CA ALA A 225 -14.02 -2.29 10.66
C ALA A 225 -14.58 -2.96 9.39
N ILE A 226 -15.05 -2.16 8.44
CA ILE A 226 -15.66 -2.60 7.18
C ILE A 226 -14.65 -2.48 6.03
N TRP A 227 -13.90 -1.39 6.02
CA TRP A 227 -13.05 -0.97 4.90
C TRP A 227 -11.61 -1.46 5.06
N ASP A 228 -10.87 -1.59 3.97
CA ASP A 228 -9.41 -1.74 4.03
C ASP A 228 -8.74 -0.35 3.89
N LEU A 229 -8.28 0.21 5.00
CA LEU A 229 -7.62 1.52 4.98
C LEU A 229 -6.29 1.51 4.22
N HIS A 230 -5.72 0.34 3.94
CA HIS A 230 -4.56 0.20 3.05
C HIS A 230 -4.84 0.78 1.65
N ASP A 231 -6.10 0.79 1.20
CA ASP A 231 -6.50 1.32 -0.10
C ASP A 231 -6.18 2.82 -0.26
N PHE A 232 -6.00 3.57 0.83
CA PHE A 232 -5.55 4.96 0.76
C PHE A 232 -4.05 5.08 0.44
N ALA A 233 -3.24 4.06 0.75
CA ALA A 233 -1.86 3.97 0.26
C ALA A 233 -1.86 3.71 -1.26
N HIS A 234 -2.72 2.81 -1.75
CA HIS A 234 -2.94 2.64 -3.19
C HIS A 234 -3.34 3.94 -3.88
N LEU A 235 -4.30 4.68 -3.31
CA LEU A 235 -4.74 5.97 -3.85
C LEU A 235 -3.63 7.01 -3.88
N THR A 236 -2.80 7.05 -2.84
CA THR A 236 -1.65 7.95 -2.80
C THR A 236 -0.64 7.60 -3.89
N ALA A 237 -0.30 6.32 -4.07
CA ALA A 237 0.63 5.87 -5.11
C ALA A 237 0.10 6.17 -6.52
N ALA A 238 -1.15 5.80 -6.80
CA ALA A 238 -1.81 6.08 -8.07
C ALA A 238 -1.91 7.60 -8.34
N SER A 239 -2.04 8.43 -7.32
CA SER A 239 -2.07 9.90 -7.47
C SER A 239 -0.69 10.52 -7.76
N VAL A 240 0.41 9.78 -7.57
CA VAL A 240 1.76 10.22 -7.92
C VAL A 240 2.05 9.94 -9.40
N CYS A 241 1.71 8.74 -9.89
CA CYS A 241 1.83 8.39 -11.30
C CYS A 241 0.77 7.32 -11.67
N PRO A 242 -0.41 7.74 -12.16
CA PRO A 242 -1.50 6.83 -12.50
C PRO A 242 -1.11 5.73 -13.50
N GLU A 243 -0.26 6.04 -14.46
CA GLU A 243 0.14 5.12 -15.54
C GLU A 243 0.94 3.93 -15.00
N LEU A 244 1.76 4.17 -13.98
CA LEU A 244 2.62 3.17 -13.34
C LEU A 244 1.92 2.47 -12.17
N TYR A 245 1.21 3.24 -11.33
CA TYR A 245 0.74 2.79 -10.02
C TYR A 245 -0.79 2.73 -9.91
N GLY A 246 -1.52 3.12 -10.95
CA GLY A 246 -2.96 2.96 -11.04
C GLY A 246 -3.38 1.50 -11.28
N SER A 247 -4.53 1.15 -10.73
CA SER A 247 -5.16 -0.15 -10.98
C SER A 247 -5.57 -0.27 -12.44
N LYS A 248 -5.15 -1.39 -13.05
CA LYS A 248 -5.47 -1.75 -14.44
C LYS A 248 -6.58 -2.81 -14.53
N TYR A 249 -7.29 -3.06 -13.42
CA TYR A 249 -8.17 -4.22 -13.28
C TYR A 249 -9.33 -4.22 -14.30
N PHE A 250 -10.00 -3.08 -14.43
CA PHE A 250 -11.22 -2.93 -15.24
C PHE A 250 -10.90 -2.53 -16.70
N THR A 251 -9.71 -1.97 -16.96
CA THR A 251 -9.27 -1.65 -18.32
C THR A 251 -8.62 -2.85 -19.04
N HIS A 252 -7.92 -3.73 -18.31
CA HIS A 252 -7.16 -4.84 -18.89
C HIS A 252 -7.37 -6.19 -18.21
N LEU A 253 -7.30 -6.32 -16.87
CA LEU A 253 -7.43 -7.63 -16.20
C LEU A 253 -8.77 -8.31 -16.49
N ILE A 254 -9.86 -7.54 -16.58
CA ILE A 254 -11.22 -8.05 -16.86
C ILE A 254 -11.33 -8.77 -18.21
N LYS A 255 -10.44 -8.43 -19.14
CA LYS A 255 -10.37 -9.00 -20.49
C LYS A 255 -9.53 -10.27 -20.54
N LEU A 256 -8.73 -10.57 -19.50
CA LEU A 256 -7.96 -11.81 -19.43
C LEU A 256 -8.87 -13.03 -19.17
N PRO A 257 -8.45 -14.23 -19.63
CA PRO A 257 -9.15 -15.48 -19.32
C PRO A 257 -9.38 -15.70 -17.82
N PRO A 258 -10.51 -16.31 -17.41
CA PRO A 258 -10.84 -16.52 -15.99
C PRO A 258 -9.74 -17.21 -15.18
N LYS A 259 -9.01 -18.16 -15.79
CA LYS A 259 -7.90 -18.87 -15.16
C LYS A 259 -6.77 -17.92 -14.73
N LEU A 260 -6.46 -16.90 -15.52
CA LEU A 260 -5.45 -15.90 -15.19
C LEU A 260 -5.98 -14.91 -14.14
N THR A 261 -7.23 -14.47 -14.24
CA THR A 261 -7.82 -13.60 -13.20
C THR A 261 -7.89 -14.28 -11.82
N ALA A 262 -8.01 -15.62 -11.78
CA ALA A 262 -8.01 -16.39 -10.54
C ALA A 262 -6.65 -16.36 -9.82
N LEU A 263 -5.54 -16.09 -10.53
CA LEU A 263 -4.23 -15.89 -9.92
C LEU A 263 -4.19 -14.65 -9.03
N ILE A 264 -4.98 -13.62 -9.34
CA ILE A 264 -5.04 -12.39 -8.54
C ILE A 264 -6.10 -12.53 -7.43
N ARG A 265 -7.32 -12.94 -7.81
CA ARG A 265 -8.47 -13.03 -6.88
C ARG A 265 -8.30 -14.04 -5.76
N SER A 266 -7.37 -14.99 -5.91
CA SER A 266 -6.95 -15.95 -4.87
C SER A 266 -8.10 -16.73 -4.21
N PRO A 267 -8.98 -17.39 -4.98
CA PRO A 267 -10.08 -18.16 -4.40
C PRO A 267 -9.55 -19.35 -3.60
N LYS A 268 -10.23 -19.67 -2.48
CA LYS A 268 -9.90 -20.81 -1.60
C LYS A 268 -8.46 -20.79 -1.04
N MET A 269 -7.81 -19.62 -0.99
CA MET A 269 -6.42 -19.53 -0.53
C MET A 269 -6.20 -20.03 0.90
N LYS A 270 -7.22 -20.05 1.76
CA LYS A 270 -7.14 -20.51 3.16
C LYS A 270 -7.46 -22.00 3.36
N THR A 271 -7.40 -22.80 2.29
CA THR A 271 -7.74 -24.24 2.33
C THR A 271 -6.48 -25.09 2.18
N ALA A 272 -6.55 -26.38 2.52
CA ALA A 272 -5.41 -27.29 2.37
C ALA A 272 -5.03 -27.51 0.89
N GLU A 273 -5.93 -27.19 -0.03
CA GLU A 273 -5.79 -27.37 -1.47
C GLU A 273 -6.15 -26.06 -2.21
N PRO A 274 -5.33 -25.01 -2.05
CA PRO A 274 -5.60 -23.73 -2.70
C PRO A 274 -5.59 -23.90 -4.22
N THR A 275 -6.44 -23.16 -4.92
CA THR A 275 -6.58 -23.27 -6.38
C THR A 275 -6.78 -21.89 -6.99
N PRO A 276 -5.80 -21.32 -7.72
CA PRO A 276 -4.46 -21.86 -8.00
C PRO A 276 -3.56 -21.93 -6.75
N ARG A 277 -2.57 -22.84 -6.76
CA ARG A 277 -1.65 -23.05 -5.61
C ARG A 277 -0.60 -21.95 -5.45
N TYR A 278 -0.47 -21.07 -6.43
CA TYR A 278 0.49 -19.95 -6.46
C TYR A 278 -0.20 -18.65 -6.84
N SER A 279 -1.49 -18.51 -6.50
CA SER A 279 -2.14 -17.20 -6.61
C SER A 279 -1.43 -16.18 -5.71
N ASP A 280 -1.55 -14.91 -6.06
CA ASP A 280 -0.84 -13.81 -5.40
C ASP A 280 -1.12 -13.77 -3.89
N GLY A 281 -2.37 -14.03 -3.50
CA GLY A 281 -2.80 -14.14 -2.10
C GLY A 281 -2.29 -15.40 -1.39
N VAL A 282 -2.16 -16.55 -2.07
CA VAL A 282 -1.56 -17.75 -1.46
C VAL A 282 -0.08 -17.50 -1.17
N VAL A 283 0.67 -17.02 -2.16
CA VAL A 283 2.11 -16.79 -1.99
C VAL A 283 2.34 -15.69 -0.95
N PHE A 284 1.62 -14.58 -1.02
CA PHE A 284 1.81 -13.47 -0.09
C PHE A 284 1.28 -13.77 1.32
N SER A 285 0.02 -14.19 1.48
CA SER A 285 -0.60 -14.28 2.80
C SER A 285 -0.26 -15.59 3.52
N GLU A 286 -0.12 -16.69 2.80
CA GLU A 286 0.00 -18.02 3.40
C GLU A 286 1.44 -18.55 3.40
N LEU A 287 2.20 -18.38 2.31
CA LEU A 287 3.55 -18.95 2.20
C LEU A 287 4.63 -18.02 2.74
N LEU A 288 4.68 -16.79 2.23
CA LEU A 288 5.69 -15.81 2.62
C LEU A 288 5.59 -15.41 4.09
N THR A 289 4.41 -15.50 4.70
CA THR A 289 4.25 -15.24 6.14
C THR A 289 5.04 -16.25 6.97
N VAL A 290 4.93 -17.55 6.66
CA VAL A 290 5.67 -18.60 7.37
C VAL A 290 7.17 -18.40 7.18
N LEU A 291 7.61 -18.26 5.92
CA LEU A 291 9.02 -18.04 5.62
C LEU A 291 9.61 -16.83 6.36
N PHE A 292 8.93 -15.68 6.32
CA PHE A 292 9.39 -14.49 7.03
C PHE A 292 9.47 -14.72 8.54
N THR A 293 8.43 -15.32 9.15
CA THR A 293 8.41 -15.57 10.58
C THR A 293 9.53 -16.51 11.00
N THR A 294 9.75 -17.61 10.28
CA THR A 294 10.85 -18.55 10.56
C THR A 294 12.22 -17.88 10.49
N GLU A 295 12.47 -17.06 9.47
CA GLU A 295 13.75 -16.35 9.33
C GLU A 295 13.96 -15.31 10.44
N ILE A 296 12.92 -14.53 10.79
CA ILE A 296 13.01 -13.53 11.87
C ILE A 296 13.22 -14.20 13.23
N GLU A 297 12.54 -15.31 13.52
CA GLU A 297 12.72 -16.05 14.77
C GLU A 297 14.14 -16.64 14.87
N ALA A 298 14.71 -17.13 13.75
CA ALA A 298 16.09 -17.60 13.71
C ALA A 298 17.10 -16.45 13.97
N VAL A 299 16.83 -15.24 13.47
CA VAL A 299 17.62 -14.05 13.80
C VAL A 299 17.51 -13.71 15.29
N GLN A 300 16.30 -13.76 15.86
CA GLN A 300 16.07 -13.49 17.28
C GLN A 300 16.75 -14.52 18.20
N ARG A 301 16.89 -15.76 17.76
CA ARG A 301 17.68 -16.81 18.44
C ARG A 301 19.18 -16.74 18.15
N ALA A 302 19.64 -15.74 17.40
CA ALA A 302 21.02 -15.57 16.95
C ALA A 302 21.57 -16.76 16.12
N GLU A 303 20.70 -17.55 15.49
CA GLU A 303 21.07 -18.67 14.60
C GLU A 303 21.39 -18.19 13.19
N LYS A 304 20.85 -17.03 12.80
CA LYS A 304 21.06 -16.39 11.50
C LYS A 304 21.33 -14.90 11.65
N SER A 305 21.94 -14.33 10.62
CA SER A 305 22.12 -12.88 10.49
C SER A 305 21.66 -12.45 9.10
N HIS A 306 20.81 -11.43 9.04
CA HIS A 306 20.31 -10.89 7.78
C HIS A 306 20.59 -9.39 7.67
N THR A 307 20.50 -8.86 6.46
CA THR A 307 20.16 -7.45 6.18
C THR A 307 18.74 -7.38 5.61
N TYR A 308 18.10 -6.21 5.48
CA TYR A 308 16.75 -6.16 4.90
C TYR A 308 16.80 -6.69 3.46
N VAL A 309 17.90 -6.38 2.77
CA VAL A 309 18.22 -6.89 1.44
C VAL A 309 18.45 -8.40 1.47
N SER A 310 19.29 -8.94 2.36
CA SER A 310 19.58 -10.38 2.34
C SER A 310 18.40 -11.23 2.81
N LEU A 311 17.55 -10.73 3.71
CA LEU A 311 16.28 -11.37 4.07
C LEU A 311 15.34 -11.39 2.86
N THR A 312 15.18 -10.25 2.18
CA THR A 312 14.38 -10.15 0.96
C THR A 312 14.86 -11.15 -0.11
N ASP A 313 16.17 -11.23 -0.34
CA ASP A 313 16.78 -12.13 -1.31
C ASP A 313 16.58 -13.61 -0.95
N THR A 314 16.79 -13.96 0.32
CA THR A 314 16.58 -15.32 0.86
C THR A 314 15.14 -15.78 0.67
N LEU A 315 14.16 -14.93 1.07
CA LEU A 315 12.75 -15.23 0.90
C LEU A 315 12.38 -15.35 -0.59
N ALA A 316 12.95 -14.49 -1.44
CA ALA A 316 12.72 -14.51 -2.88
C ALA A 316 13.24 -15.80 -3.53
N ASP A 317 14.38 -16.34 -3.09
CA ASP A 317 14.91 -17.59 -3.61
C ASP A 317 14.00 -18.78 -3.28
N TYR A 318 13.51 -18.89 -2.04
CA TYR A 318 12.55 -19.92 -1.67
C TYR A 318 11.25 -19.85 -2.50
N VAL A 319 10.70 -18.63 -2.68
CA VAL A 319 9.50 -18.45 -3.50
C VAL A 319 9.77 -18.76 -4.97
N ALA A 320 10.93 -18.35 -5.51
CA ALA A 320 11.29 -18.66 -6.90
C ALA A 320 11.43 -20.18 -7.12
N ASP A 321 12.05 -20.90 -6.20
CA ASP A 321 12.14 -22.37 -6.27
C ASP A 321 10.77 -23.04 -6.17
N TYR A 322 9.88 -22.51 -5.31
CA TYR A 322 8.50 -22.99 -5.20
C TYR A 322 7.72 -22.80 -6.50
N LEU A 323 7.77 -21.60 -7.09
CA LEU A 323 7.09 -21.28 -8.36
C LEU A 323 7.63 -22.11 -9.53
N MET A 324 8.91 -22.50 -9.48
CA MET A 324 9.53 -23.41 -10.45
C MET A 324 9.27 -24.90 -10.15
N GLY A 325 8.46 -25.22 -9.13
CA GLY A 325 8.11 -26.60 -8.75
C GLY A 325 9.26 -27.40 -8.12
N ARG A 326 10.31 -26.72 -7.65
CA ARG A 326 11.55 -27.34 -7.12
C ARG A 326 11.49 -27.65 -5.63
N CYS A 327 10.67 -26.93 -4.87
CA CYS A 327 10.48 -27.16 -3.45
C CYS A 327 9.00 -27.10 -3.04
N GLU A 328 8.73 -27.46 -1.79
CA GLU A 328 7.44 -27.31 -1.14
C GLU A 328 7.54 -26.25 -0.06
N LEU A 329 6.46 -25.49 0.16
CA LEU A 329 6.38 -24.48 1.21
C LEU A 329 5.22 -24.78 2.16
N GLN A 330 5.42 -24.47 3.43
CA GLN A 330 4.39 -24.64 4.44
C GLN A 330 3.31 -23.56 4.30
N HIS A 331 2.06 -23.99 4.31
CA HIS A 331 0.89 -23.13 4.28
C HIS A 331 0.54 -22.66 5.70
N LEU A 332 0.51 -21.34 5.95
CA LEU A 332 0.22 -20.78 7.28
C LEU A 332 -1.07 -21.33 7.91
N THR A 333 -2.21 -21.18 7.25
CA THR A 333 -3.51 -21.50 7.86
C THR A 333 -3.68 -23.00 8.16
N THR A 334 -3.16 -23.88 7.31
CA THR A 334 -3.43 -25.32 7.39
C THR A 334 -2.25 -26.15 7.89
N GLY A 335 -1.06 -25.57 7.93
CA GLY A 335 0.20 -26.26 8.23
C GLY A 335 0.66 -27.23 7.13
N ALA A 336 -0.10 -27.40 6.05
CA ALA A 336 0.20 -28.34 4.98
C ALA A 336 1.42 -27.90 4.16
N MET A 337 2.27 -28.85 3.76
CA MET A 337 3.30 -28.60 2.75
C MET A 337 2.65 -28.61 1.38
N ILE A 338 2.72 -27.49 0.66
CA ILE A 338 2.17 -27.38 -0.69
C ILE A 338 3.29 -27.25 -1.71
N ARG A 339 3.07 -27.87 -2.87
CA ARG A 339 3.96 -27.82 -4.04
C ARG A 339 3.21 -27.30 -5.26
N ALA A 340 3.87 -26.50 -6.08
CA ALA A 340 3.37 -26.19 -7.43
C ALA A 340 3.39 -27.47 -8.30
N LYS A 341 2.26 -27.79 -8.94
CA LYS A 341 2.13 -29.02 -9.74
C LYS A 341 3.00 -29.02 -11.00
N LYS A 342 3.27 -27.82 -11.53
CA LYS A 342 4.14 -27.55 -12.68
C LYS A 342 4.85 -26.22 -12.41
N PRO A 343 6.03 -25.99 -13.02
CA PRO A 343 6.61 -24.65 -13.07
C PRO A 343 5.61 -23.64 -13.61
N ILE A 344 5.63 -22.43 -13.07
CA ILE A 344 4.82 -21.32 -13.57
C ILE A 344 5.16 -21.00 -15.04
N SER A 345 4.16 -20.70 -15.84
CA SER A 345 4.35 -20.26 -17.23
C SER A 345 4.65 -18.76 -17.34
N ALA A 346 5.20 -18.31 -18.48
CA ALA A 346 5.51 -16.90 -18.71
C ALA A 346 4.24 -16.00 -18.65
N VAL A 347 3.12 -16.49 -19.18
CA VAL A 347 1.83 -15.77 -19.15
C VAL A 347 1.28 -15.63 -17.73
N GLU A 348 1.36 -16.68 -16.92
CA GLU A 348 0.95 -16.61 -15.51
C GLU A 348 1.86 -15.67 -14.71
N LEU A 349 3.17 -15.71 -14.97
CA LEU A 349 4.15 -14.82 -14.35
C LEU A 349 3.89 -13.35 -14.72
N ALA A 350 3.70 -13.03 -16.00
CA ALA A 350 3.35 -11.68 -16.45
C ALA A 350 2.05 -11.17 -15.81
N THR A 351 1.06 -12.05 -15.67
CA THR A 351 -0.21 -11.71 -15.00
C THR A 351 0.03 -11.27 -13.56
N LEU A 352 0.83 -12.03 -12.82
CA LEU A 352 1.15 -11.76 -11.42
C LEU A 352 2.06 -10.55 -11.23
N VAL A 353 3.07 -10.37 -12.09
CA VAL A 353 4.02 -9.23 -12.03
C VAL A 353 3.29 -7.89 -12.12
N GLN A 354 2.34 -7.78 -13.06
CA GLN A 354 1.57 -6.54 -13.25
C GLN A 354 0.72 -6.20 -12.01
N ASN A 355 0.16 -7.21 -11.33
CA ASN A 355 -0.53 -6.98 -10.07
C ASN A 355 0.44 -6.60 -8.95
N LYS A 356 1.61 -7.25 -8.90
CA LYS A 356 2.61 -6.98 -7.87
C LYS A 356 3.13 -5.56 -7.92
N ALA A 357 3.24 -4.96 -9.11
CA ALA A 357 3.63 -3.58 -9.29
C ALA A 357 2.68 -2.61 -8.57
N TYR A 358 1.37 -2.89 -8.59
CA TYR A 358 0.34 -2.14 -7.86
C TYR A 358 0.51 -2.31 -6.34
N GLU A 359 0.50 -3.56 -5.87
CA GLU A 359 0.57 -3.93 -4.45
C GLU A 359 1.85 -3.45 -3.74
N LEU A 360 3.02 -3.64 -4.35
CA LEU A 360 4.28 -3.27 -3.72
C LEU A 360 4.37 -1.75 -3.52
N THR A 361 3.95 -0.95 -4.50
CA THR A 361 4.11 0.50 -4.41
C THR A 361 3.28 1.12 -3.29
N ALA A 362 2.09 0.57 -3.00
CA ALA A 362 1.31 0.96 -1.84
C ALA A 362 1.99 0.56 -0.53
N SER A 363 2.52 -0.67 -0.43
CA SER A 363 3.26 -1.11 0.76
C SER A 363 4.50 -0.27 1.06
N GLU A 364 5.21 0.21 0.03
CA GLU A 364 6.38 1.08 0.20
C GLU A 364 5.99 2.42 0.82
N ILE A 365 4.93 3.08 0.32
CA ILE A 365 4.54 4.39 0.83
C ILE A 365 3.60 4.33 2.05
N GLU A 366 3.13 3.14 2.43
CA GLU A 366 2.09 2.93 3.46
C GLU A 366 2.38 3.74 4.72
N GLN A 367 3.61 3.68 5.23
CA GLN A 367 4.03 4.38 6.46
C GLN A 367 3.97 5.92 6.40
N ARG A 368 3.92 6.50 5.20
CA ARG A 368 3.75 7.94 4.98
C ARG A 368 2.28 8.34 4.95
N VAL A 369 1.39 7.37 4.86
CA VAL A 369 -0.07 7.56 4.81
C VAL A 369 -0.70 7.14 6.13
N LEU A 370 -0.26 6.02 6.70
CA LEU A 370 -0.85 5.36 7.87
C LEU A 370 0.20 4.52 8.60
N THR A 371 -0.09 4.04 9.80
CA THR A 371 0.76 3.09 10.52
C THR A 371 0.15 1.69 10.48
N ARG A 372 0.93 0.71 10.05
CA ARG A 372 0.50 -0.70 10.01
C ARG A 372 0.66 -1.35 11.38
N GLY A 373 -0.46 -1.78 11.94
CA GLY A 373 -0.52 -2.61 13.14
C GLY A 373 -0.68 -4.10 12.83
N GLY A 374 -1.01 -4.85 13.88
CA GLY A 374 -1.31 -6.28 13.81
C GLY A 374 -2.79 -6.59 14.06
N PRO A 375 -3.19 -7.86 13.97
CA PRO A 375 -4.45 -8.30 14.54
C PRO A 375 -4.59 -7.86 16.01
N ALA A 376 -5.81 -7.62 16.48
CA ALA A 376 -6.06 -7.30 17.89
C ALA A 376 -5.53 -8.42 18.79
N GLY A 377 -4.79 -8.04 19.83
CA GLY A 377 -4.15 -8.96 20.77
C GLY A 377 -2.83 -9.59 20.31
N ASP A 378 -2.32 -9.26 19.12
CA ASP A 378 -0.99 -9.73 18.70
C ASP A 378 0.11 -8.94 19.41
N LEU A 379 0.96 -9.64 20.17
CA LEU A 379 1.97 -9.00 21.01
C LEU A 379 3.07 -8.28 20.23
N ARG A 380 3.16 -8.52 18.92
CA ARG A 380 4.09 -7.84 18.02
C ARG A 380 3.56 -6.48 17.54
N ASP A 381 2.30 -6.17 17.81
CA ASP A 381 1.73 -4.84 17.65
C ASP A 381 1.92 -4.06 18.94
N GLU A 382 3.04 -3.34 19.02
CA GLU A 382 3.43 -2.60 20.22
C GLU A 382 2.47 -1.47 20.57
N LEU A 383 1.70 -0.97 19.60
CA LEU A 383 0.72 0.09 19.80
C LEU A 383 -0.56 -0.40 20.47
N ASP A 384 -0.91 -1.68 20.29
CA ASP A 384 -2.22 -2.23 20.67
C ASP A 384 -2.48 -2.09 22.18
N ARG A 385 -1.44 -2.26 22.99
CA ARG A 385 -1.48 -2.22 24.46
C ARG A 385 -1.34 -0.83 25.06
N LEU A 386 -0.95 0.16 24.26
CA LEU A 386 -0.75 1.53 24.71
C LEU A 386 -2.10 2.26 24.74
N SER A 387 -2.26 3.18 25.70
CA SER A 387 -3.33 4.17 25.66
C SER A 387 -3.19 5.10 24.44
N ALA A 388 -4.26 5.82 24.08
CA ALA A 388 -4.21 6.73 22.93
C ALA A 388 -3.10 7.78 23.03
N PHE A 389 -2.87 8.35 24.22
CA PHE A 389 -1.79 9.30 24.43
C PHE A 389 -0.41 8.65 24.32
N GLU A 390 -0.22 7.48 24.93
CA GLU A 390 1.04 6.72 24.82
C GLU A 390 1.33 6.30 23.37
N ARG A 391 0.31 5.98 22.56
CA ARG A 391 0.47 5.72 21.11
C ARG A 391 1.02 6.95 20.39
N ILE A 392 0.48 8.15 20.67
CA ILE A 392 0.98 9.40 20.08
C ILE A 392 2.44 9.63 20.49
N GLN A 393 2.76 9.53 21.78
CA GLN A 393 4.11 9.70 22.28
C GLN A 393 5.08 8.70 21.64
N PHE A 394 4.71 7.42 21.64
CA PHE A 394 5.49 6.35 21.03
C PHE A 394 5.75 6.65 19.55
N LEU A 395 4.73 6.96 18.76
CA LEU A 395 4.90 7.23 17.32
C LEU A 395 5.70 8.49 17.04
N ALA A 396 5.54 9.54 17.86
CA ALA A 396 6.30 10.77 17.75
C ALA A 396 7.80 10.56 17.98
N SER A 397 8.17 9.67 18.92
CA SER A 397 9.56 9.34 19.23
C SER A 397 10.13 8.18 18.40
N CYS A 398 9.29 7.28 17.88
CA CYS A 398 9.71 6.10 17.12
C CYS A 398 10.46 6.51 15.85
N ARG A 399 11.65 5.96 15.63
CA ARG A 399 12.46 6.15 14.41
C ARG A 399 12.67 4.86 13.63
N ARG A 400 12.18 3.72 14.13
CA ARG A 400 12.19 2.43 13.45
C ARG A 400 10.87 2.07 12.75
N TRP A 401 10.92 1.07 11.87
CA TRP A 401 9.71 0.36 11.43
C TRP A 401 9.20 -0.56 12.54
N LEU A 402 7.88 -0.72 12.58
CA LEU A 402 7.20 -1.72 13.39
C LEU A 402 7.18 -3.07 12.68
N TYR A 403 6.98 -4.13 13.47
CA TYR A 403 7.00 -5.52 12.98
C TYR A 403 6.14 -5.73 11.74
N PHE A 404 4.89 -5.28 11.77
CA PHE A 404 3.93 -5.50 10.69
C PHE A 404 4.23 -4.71 9.43
N GLU A 405 4.83 -3.52 9.58
CA GLU A 405 5.29 -2.70 8.46
C GLU A 405 6.47 -3.40 7.77
N VAL A 406 7.51 -3.82 8.52
CA VAL A 406 8.65 -4.57 7.97
C VAL A 406 8.18 -5.84 7.30
N ARG A 407 7.36 -6.63 7.99
CA ARG A 407 6.86 -7.91 7.49
C ARG A 407 6.18 -7.74 6.14
N ASN A 408 5.23 -6.81 6.03
CA ASN A 408 4.49 -6.63 4.79
C ASN A 408 5.40 -6.14 3.65
N THR A 409 6.23 -5.13 3.90
CA THR A 409 7.12 -4.57 2.88
C THR A 409 8.15 -5.59 2.40
N ILE A 410 8.84 -6.29 3.31
CA ILE A 410 9.82 -7.32 2.94
C ILE A 410 9.16 -8.45 2.16
N LYS A 411 7.95 -8.89 2.55
CA LYS A 411 7.21 -9.89 1.78
C LYS A 411 6.87 -9.40 0.38
N HIS A 412 6.38 -8.18 0.20
CA HIS A 412 6.09 -7.65 -1.14
C HIS A 412 7.35 -7.52 -2.00
N ARG A 413 8.45 -7.02 -1.42
CA ARG A 413 9.76 -6.93 -2.09
C ARG A 413 10.27 -8.30 -2.50
N ALA A 414 10.24 -9.28 -1.59
CA ALA A 414 10.69 -10.64 -1.85
C ALA A 414 9.84 -11.30 -2.94
N HIS A 415 8.53 -11.04 -2.93
CA HIS A 415 7.61 -11.56 -3.94
C HIS A 415 7.91 -11.01 -5.34
N LYS A 416 8.11 -9.68 -5.47
CA LYS A 416 8.50 -9.06 -6.75
C LYS A 416 9.87 -9.57 -7.21
N LEU A 417 10.83 -9.71 -6.29
CA LEU A 417 12.16 -10.23 -6.58
C LEU A 417 12.12 -11.70 -7.00
N ALA A 418 11.27 -12.52 -6.40
CA ALA A 418 11.06 -13.90 -6.81
C ALA A 418 10.59 -13.97 -8.26
N TYR A 419 9.64 -13.11 -8.66
CA TYR A 419 9.19 -13.04 -10.05
C TYR A 419 10.32 -12.66 -11.02
N LYS A 420 11.17 -11.70 -10.64
CA LYS A 420 12.38 -11.37 -11.41
C LYS A 420 13.29 -12.58 -11.57
N LYS A 421 13.63 -13.24 -10.46
CA LYS A 421 14.51 -14.43 -10.45
C LYS A 421 13.93 -15.57 -11.28
N VAL A 422 12.62 -15.81 -11.22
CA VAL A 422 11.94 -16.80 -12.07
C VAL A 422 12.12 -16.45 -13.54
N ALA A 423 11.88 -15.20 -13.94
CA ALA A 423 12.03 -14.79 -15.33
C ALA A 423 13.47 -14.96 -15.84
N GLU A 424 14.46 -14.52 -15.05
CA GLU A 424 15.89 -14.70 -15.36
C GLU A 424 16.27 -16.19 -15.48
N ARG A 425 15.80 -17.03 -14.55
CA ARG A 425 16.06 -18.48 -14.56
C ARG A 425 15.38 -19.19 -15.72
N MET A 426 14.22 -18.72 -16.19
CA MET A 426 13.54 -19.25 -17.38
C MET A 426 14.34 -18.90 -18.64
N LEU A 427 14.77 -17.65 -18.80
CA LEU A 427 15.59 -17.22 -19.94
C LEU A 427 16.93 -17.96 -20.01
N ALA A 428 17.56 -18.22 -18.85
CA ALA A 428 18.84 -18.91 -18.75
C ALA A 428 18.79 -20.42 -19.07
N GLN A 429 17.61 -21.05 -19.11
CA GLN A 429 17.48 -22.50 -19.36
C GLN A 429 17.75 -22.94 -20.81
N GLY A 430 18.21 -22.04 -21.69
CA GLY A 430 18.66 -22.39 -23.05
C GLY A 430 17.54 -22.85 -23.99
N ASP A 431 17.90 -23.28 -25.21
CA ASP A 431 16.98 -23.74 -26.27
C ASP A 431 16.53 -25.21 -26.08
N ASP A 432 16.31 -25.65 -24.83
CA ASP A 432 15.96 -27.04 -24.50
C ASP A 432 14.49 -27.41 -24.85
N ASN A 433 13.90 -26.78 -25.87
CA ASN A 433 12.49 -26.89 -26.29
C ASN A 433 11.44 -26.61 -25.19
N SER A 434 11.85 -26.08 -24.03
CA SER A 434 10.98 -25.86 -22.87
C SER A 434 10.31 -24.48 -22.85
N ILE A 435 10.88 -23.48 -23.54
CA ILE A 435 10.33 -22.13 -23.68
C ILE A 435 10.24 -21.75 -25.15
N THR A 436 9.10 -21.21 -25.56
CA THR A 436 8.86 -20.76 -26.94
C THR A 436 9.52 -19.40 -27.22
N ARG A 437 9.59 -18.99 -28.49
CA ARG A 437 10.03 -17.63 -28.85
C ARG A 437 9.13 -16.57 -28.19
N ASP A 438 7.83 -16.82 -28.17
CA ASP A 438 6.84 -15.93 -27.57
C ASP A 438 7.03 -15.82 -26.05
N ASP A 439 7.36 -16.94 -25.38
CA ASP A 439 7.74 -16.93 -23.96
C ASP A 439 8.98 -16.06 -23.74
N ARG A 440 10.01 -16.16 -24.58
CA ARG A 440 11.23 -15.33 -24.45
C ARG A 440 10.90 -13.84 -24.53
N VAL A 441 10.12 -13.43 -25.52
CA VAL A 441 9.69 -12.02 -25.69
C VAL A 441 8.92 -11.55 -24.46
N LEU A 442 7.96 -12.35 -23.98
CA LEU A 442 7.17 -11.99 -22.80
C LEU A 442 8.02 -11.90 -21.53
N LEU A 443 9.00 -12.80 -21.35
CA LEU A 443 9.95 -12.79 -20.23
C LEU A 443 10.84 -11.54 -20.25
N GLU A 444 11.28 -11.10 -21.42
CA GLU A 444 12.00 -9.82 -21.58
C GLU A 444 11.09 -8.64 -21.21
N CYS A 445 9.84 -8.61 -21.69
CA CYS A 445 8.87 -7.59 -21.29
C CYS A 445 8.60 -7.56 -19.78
N ILE A 446 8.56 -8.73 -19.12
CA ILE A 446 8.43 -8.84 -17.66
C ILE A 446 9.62 -8.14 -16.98
N LEU A 447 10.85 -8.41 -17.42
CA LEU A 447 12.04 -7.79 -16.84
C LEU A 447 12.05 -6.28 -17.08
N ASP A 448 11.66 -5.83 -18.26
CA ASP A 448 11.56 -4.41 -18.59
C ASP A 448 10.50 -3.69 -17.75
N ASN A 449 9.37 -4.34 -17.48
CA ASN A 449 8.34 -3.84 -16.55
C ASN A 449 8.88 -3.75 -15.11
N ILE A 450 9.58 -4.79 -14.64
CA ILE A 450 10.16 -4.83 -13.29
C ILE A 450 11.20 -3.72 -13.09
N HIS A 451 12.01 -3.45 -14.12
CA HIS A 451 13.07 -2.43 -14.12
C HIS A 451 12.60 -1.04 -14.56
N TYR A 452 11.33 -0.87 -14.93
CA TYR A 452 10.78 0.39 -15.44
C TYR A 452 11.51 0.95 -16.68
N LYS A 453 12.02 0.09 -17.59
CA LYS A 453 12.89 0.50 -18.70
C LYS A 453 12.22 1.30 -19.82
N ILE A 454 10.89 1.27 -19.97
CA ILE A 454 10.17 1.98 -21.05
C ILE A 454 9.67 3.36 -20.59
N ARG A 455 10.41 4.01 -19.68
CA ARG A 455 9.99 5.28 -19.07
C ARG A 455 10.10 6.48 -20.03
N ASP A 456 11.03 6.43 -20.98
CA ASP A 456 11.40 7.59 -21.80
C ASP A 456 10.43 7.88 -22.95
N SER A 457 9.48 6.97 -23.25
CA SER A 457 8.43 7.18 -24.26
C SER A 457 7.11 7.72 -23.69
N GLY A 458 6.96 7.80 -22.37
CA GLY A 458 5.72 8.21 -21.70
C GLY A 458 4.63 7.13 -21.62
N GLU A 459 4.91 5.90 -22.05
CA GLU A 459 3.97 4.77 -21.98
C GLU A 459 4.51 3.65 -21.06
N ALA A 460 3.78 3.36 -19.99
CA ALA A 460 4.12 2.25 -19.10
C ALA A 460 3.81 0.90 -19.76
N VAL A 461 4.75 -0.06 -19.73
CA VAL A 461 4.50 -1.44 -20.16
C VAL A 461 3.32 -2.01 -19.39
N ASN A 462 2.28 -2.42 -20.10
CA ASN A 462 1.13 -3.09 -19.54
C ASN A 462 1.15 -4.57 -19.94
N LEU A 463 1.62 -5.41 -19.03
CA LEU A 463 1.81 -6.84 -19.32
C LEU A 463 0.48 -7.56 -19.61
N TRP A 464 -0.63 -7.10 -19.04
CA TRP A 464 -1.96 -7.66 -19.35
C TRP A 464 -2.40 -7.33 -20.77
N GLN A 465 -2.04 -6.14 -21.28
CA GLN A 465 -2.28 -5.80 -22.68
C GLN A 465 -1.40 -6.66 -23.59
N THR A 466 -0.11 -6.81 -23.28
CA THR A 466 0.82 -7.67 -24.03
C THR A 466 0.30 -9.11 -24.15
N ILE A 467 -0.19 -9.71 -23.04
CA ILE A 467 -0.79 -11.05 -23.07
C ILE A 467 -2.00 -11.13 -24.02
N MET A 468 -2.85 -10.11 -24.03
CA MET A 468 -4.01 -10.09 -24.94
C MET A 468 -3.59 -9.97 -26.40
N ASP A 469 -2.62 -9.11 -26.70
CA ASP A 469 -2.16 -8.88 -28.06
C ASP A 469 -1.54 -10.16 -28.64
N MET A 470 -0.71 -10.87 -27.86
CA MET A 470 -0.16 -12.17 -28.24
C MET A 470 -1.26 -13.23 -28.49
N HIS A 471 -2.34 -13.21 -27.71
CA HIS A 471 -3.47 -14.12 -27.92
C HIS A 471 -4.27 -13.78 -29.19
N MET A 472 -4.41 -12.49 -29.54
CA MET A 472 -5.12 -12.07 -30.76
C MET A 472 -4.31 -12.36 -32.03
N GLU A 473 -2.99 -12.20 -32.00
CA GLU A 473 -2.10 -12.51 -33.13
C GLU A 473 -2.03 -14.02 -33.43
N ALA A 474 -2.26 -14.86 -32.42
CA ALA A 474 -2.29 -16.32 -32.58
C ALA A 474 -3.58 -16.85 -33.27
N GLY A 475 -4.55 -15.99 -33.61
CA GLY A 475 -5.70 -16.35 -34.44
C GLY A 475 -6.68 -17.37 -33.82
N LEU A 476 -6.95 -17.23 -32.53
CA LEU A 476 -8.00 -17.99 -31.82
C LEU A 476 -9.25 -17.15 -31.53
#